data_AF-D2V8P3-F1
#
_entry.id   AF-D2V8P3-F1
#
_cell.length_a   1.000
_cell.length_b   1.000
_cell.length_c   1.000
_cell.angle_alpha   90.00
_cell.angle_beta   90.00
_cell.angle_gamma   90.00
#
_symmetry.space_group_name_H-M   'P 1'
#
loop_
_entity.id
_entity.type
_entity.pdbx_description
1 polymer ?
#
loop_
_entity_poly.entity_id
_entity_poly.type
_entity_poly.pdbx_seq_one_letter_code
_entity_poly.pdbx_strand_id
1 'polypeptide(L)'
;MSLIQGESLLGTFKEILSNGNELIVNYPWDNAKDNAMWVNDMIPHSAIDGRDMQDKFLNWYNNGHLSASGHCFDIGKTTIVHLLKNEKNKAAFCSASEWTDNASGNGALMRLATIPLYFYGIYLNWKKRFSNIELSELFVEERLLHRVITESGVSSLTTHPSPIAIDTNRYYAALLIGCLQNASKEELLSSTPFVPKGLPSNYWEMYPLRAEVLDVITNFKSKNEDEISNSGYSAKALESALWNFYHTSSFGEGIKKVTRLGDDSDTVAAIAGQLMGCYYGVEGIPHNWIEQLTLKELIIAIGKELLNGPINNQQVSVTYKNVLCLYYNLENSYYDIHRRSNPCPKQFKTMDDFDQAVAQLVENFQQNQVSILNDITEESDRNQVIEISNKILEDFKKRCQDYARPSLKDRLERFSQPSRPAFLLKK
;
A
#
# COMPACT_ATOMS: atom_id res chain seq x y z
N MET A 1 -11.31 -13.96 -4.18
CA MET A 1 -11.43 -15.41 -4.57
C MET A 1 -12.38 -15.60 -5.80
N SER A 2 -12.36 -16.78 -6.47
CA SER A 2 -13.20 -17.39 -7.58
C SER A 2 -13.28 -16.73 -8.98
N LEU A 3 -12.69 -17.27 -10.08
CA LEU A 3 -13.08 -18.36 -11.03
C LEU A 3 -14.24 -18.05 -12.03
N ILE A 4 -13.90 -17.73 -13.31
CA ILE A 4 -14.39 -18.33 -14.60
C ILE A 4 -13.90 -17.50 -15.83
N GLN A 5 -13.55 -18.25 -16.90
CA GLN A 5 -13.05 -18.01 -18.28
C GLN A 5 -13.56 -16.75 -19.03
N GLY A 6 -12.93 -16.18 -20.07
CA GLY A 6 -11.78 -16.54 -20.93
C GLY A 6 -11.57 -15.50 -22.06
N GLU A 7 -10.35 -15.49 -22.64
CA GLU A 7 -9.86 -15.10 -23.99
C GLU A 7 -10.62 -14.06 -24.85
N SER A 8 -10.03 -13.19 -25.68
CA SER A 8 -8.68 -12.76 -26.09
C SER A 8 -8.92 -11.50 -26.96
N LEU A 9 -7.91 -10.64 -27.21
CA LEU A 9 -7.65 -10.02 -28.53
C LEU A 9 -6.50 -9.01 -28.46
N LEU A 10 -5.30 -9.52 -28.78
CA LEU A 10 -4.19 -8.75 -29.33
C LEU A 10 -4.63 -8.14 -30.67
N GLY A 11 -4.51 -6.81 -30.84
CA GLY A 11 -4.81 -6.20 -32.13
C GLY A 11 -4.58 -4.70 -32.32
N THR A 12 -4.28 -3.92 -31.27
CA THR A 12 -4.27 -2.45 -31.44
C THR A 12 -3.17 -1.73 -30.65
N PHE A 13 -1.93 -2.27 -30.69
CA PHE A 13 -0.79 -1.72 -29.95
C PHE A 13 0.16 -0.82 -30.78
N LYS A 14 -0.29 -0.25 -31.91
CA LYS A 14 0.61 0.53 -32.80
C LYS A 14 0.19 1.96 -33.17
N GLU A 15 -0.89 2.52 -32.62
CA GLU A 15 -1.34 3.87 -33.02
C GLU A 15 -1.48 4.92 -31.91
N ILE A 16 -1.25 4.59 -30.63
CA ILE A 16 -1.47 5.53 -29.50
C ILE A 16 -0.15 6.05 -28.91
N LEU A 17 0.84 6.33 -29.77
CA LEU A 17 2.10 6.99 -29.39
C LEU A 17 2.31 8.34 -30.10
N SER A 18 1.35 8.82 -30.88
CA SER A 18 1.54 9.99 -31.73
C SER A 18 0.74 11.24 -31.39
N ASN A 19 -0.24 11.20 -30.48
CA ASN A 19 -1.08 12.38 -30.20
C ASN A 19 -1.04 12.77 -28.73
N GLY A 20 -0.16 13.73 -28.43
CA GLY A 20 -0.21 14.49 -27.19
C GLY A 20 -1.51 15.30 -27.10
N ASN A 21 -2.08 15.32 -25.90
CA ASN A 21 -2.93 16.39 -25.41
C ASN A 21 -2.89 16.32 -23.88
N GLU A 22 -2.28 17.33 -23.29
CA GLU A 22 -2.27 17.60 -21.86
C GLU A 22 -3.70 17.84 -21.38
N LEU A 23 -4.20 16.96 -20.51
CA LEU A 23 -5.37 17.23 -19.69
C LEU A 23 -4.89 17.88 -18.40
N ILE A 24 -4.79 19.21 -18.42
CA ILE A 24 -4.61 20.04 -17.23
C ILE A 24 -5.89 19.93 -16.40
N VAL A 25 -5.85 19.12 -15.35
CA VAL A 25 -6.86 19.15 -14.28
C VAL A 25 -6.51 20.35 -13.41
N ASN A 26 -7.24 21.46 -13.61
CA ASN A 26 -7.12 22.66 -12.78
C ASN A 26 -7.51 22.35 -11.32
N TYR A 27 -6.51 22.10 -10.49
CA TYR A 27 -6.62 22.21 -9.04
C TYR A 27 -6.52 23.70 -8.64
N PRO A 28 -7.14 24.15 -7.54
CA PRO A 28 -7.27 25.56 -7.15
C PRO A 28 -5.97 26.28 -6.74
N TRP A 29 -4.80 25.79 -7.16
CA TRP A 29 -3.48 26.32 -6.81
C TRP A 29 -3.03 27.53 -7.64
N ASP A 30 -3.80 27.96 -8.65
CA ASP A 30 -3.37 29.02 -9.57
C ASP A 30 -3.29 30.43 -8.96
N ASN A 31 -3.82 30.67 -7.76
CA ASN A 31 -3.86 31.99 -7.13
C ASN A 31 -2.77 32.25 -6.07
N ALA A 32 -1.77 31.38 -5.92
CA ALA A 32 -0.66 31.58 -4.97
C ALA A 32 0.70 31.79 -5.67
N LYS A 33 0.71 32.30 -6.91
CA LYS A 33 1.90 32.35 -7.78
C LYS A 33 3.00 33.33 -7.35
N ASP A 34 2.77 34.27 -6.44
CA ASP A 34 3.70 35.42 -6.33
C ASP A 34 4.60 35.52 -5.09
N ASN A 35 4.64 34.55 -4.15
CA ASN A 35 5.52 34.70 -2.95
C ASN A 35 6.27 33.44 -2.43
N ALA A 36 6.39 32.34 -3.19
CA ALA A 36 7.12 31.16 -2.67
C ALA A 36 7.81 30.30 -3.75
N MET A 37 8.42 30.93 -4.76
CA MET A 37 9.09 30.22 -5.86
C MET A 37 10.22 29.27 -5.37
N TRP A 38 10.80 29.51 -4.18
CA TRP A 38 11.96 28.73 -3.69
C TRP A 38 11.56 27.48 -2.88
N VAL A 39 10.37 27.47 -2.28
CA VAL A 39 9.85 26.29 -1.55
C VAL A 39 9.26 25.27 -2.53
N ASN A 40 8.70 25.74 -3.64
CA ASN A 40 8.13 24.90 -4.70
C ASN A 40 9.19 24.05 -5.43
N ASP A 41 10.45 24.53 -5.51
CA ASP A 41 11.59 23.79 -6.06
C ASP A 41 12.20 22.77 -5.07
N MET A 42 11.92 22.90 -3.77
CA MET A 42 12.44 21.99 -2.72
C MET A 42 11.54 20.78 -2.45
N ILE A 43 10.27 20.85 -2.85
CA ILE A 43 9.31 19.76 -2.63
C ILE A 43 8.91 19.24 -4.02
N PRO A 44 9.33 18.02 -4.42
CA PRO A 44 9.14 17.51 -5.77
C PRO A 44 7.72 17.74 -6.31
N HIS A 45 7.61 18.16 -7.58
CA HIS A 45 6.35 18.22 -8.30
C HIS A 45 5.67 16.83 -8.21
N SER A 46 4.50 16.74 -7.57
CA SER A 46 3.79 15.52 -7.12
C SER A 46 4.69 14.43 -6.49
N ALA A 47 4.67 14.28 -5.16
CA ALA A 47 5.28 13.11 -4.51
C ALA A 47 4.58 11.80 -4.90
N ILE A 48 3.32 11.91 -5.34
CA ILE A 48 2.51 10.79 -5.82
C ILE A 48 2.49 10.81 -7.34
N ASP A 49 3.23 9.88 -7.93
CA ASP A 49 3.12 9.57 -9.35
C ASP A 49 1.98 8.55 -9.55
N GLY A 50 0.83 9.05 -10.01
CA GLY A 50 -0.32 8.20 -10.28
C GLY A 50 -0.04 7.12 -11.33
N ARG A 51 0.81 7.38 -12.33
CA ARG A 51 1.15 6.40 -13.37
C ARG A 51 2.00 5.28 -12.78
N ASP A 52 3.03 5.62 -12.00
CA ASP A 52 3.84 4.64 -11.28
C ASP A 52 2.99 3.78 -10.32
N MET A 53 2.03 4.38 -9.61
CA MET A 53 1.09 3.63 -8.78
C MET A 53 0.25 2.64 -9.60
N GLN A 54 -0.31 3.06 -10.73
CA GLN A 54 -1.06 2.16 -11.63
C GLN A 54 -0.17 1.02 -12.13
N ASP A 55 1.07 1.31 -12.52
CA ASP A 55 2.01 0.30 -13.05
C ASP A 55 2.35 -0.74 -11.97
N LYS A 56 2.56 -0.31 -10.73
CA LYS A 56 2.76 -1.21 -9.59
C LYS A 56 1.51 -2.04 -9.28
N PHE A 57 0.33 -1.45 -9.33
CA PHE A 57 -0.93 -2.20 -9.15
C PHE A 57 -1.18 -3.20 -10.27
N LEU A 58 -0.88 -2.84 -11.52
CA LEU A 58 -0.94 -3.75 -12.66
C LEU A 58 0.08 -4.88 -12.55
N ASN A 59 1.30 -4.59 -12.08
CA ASN A 59 2.32 -5.61 -11.84
C ASN A 59 1.89 -6.56 -10.71
N TRP A 60 1.28 -6.06 -9.64
CA TRP A 60 0.67 -6.91 -8.63
C TRP A 60 -0.47 -7.75 -9.22
N TYR A 61 -1.37 -7.16 -9.98
CA TYR A 61 -2.51 -7.85 -10.59
C TYR A 61 -2.07 -8.96 -11.57
N ASN A 62 -1.19 -8.64 -12.51
CA ASN A 62 -0.76 -9.56 -13.57
C ASN A 62 0.24 -10.60 -13.06
N ASN A 63 1.18 -10.17 -12.22
CA ASN A 63 2.36 -10.97 -11.88
C ASN A 63 2.41 -11.36 -10.40
N GLY A 64 1.56 -10.84 -9.52
CA GLY A 64 1.65 -11.10 -8.09
C GLY A 64 2.81 -10.39 -7.39
N HIS A 65 3.33 -9.32 -8.01
CA HIS A 65 4.37 -8.47 -7.44
C HIS A 65 4.03 -7.99 -6.03
N LEU A 66 4.94 -8.16 -5.06
CA LEU A 66 4.73 -7.82 -3.63
C LEU A 66 3.58 -8.57 -2.95
N SER A 67 3.10 -9.66 -3.54
CA SER A 67 2.08 -10.52 -2.92
C SER A 67 2.68 -11.44 -1.86
N ALA A 68 1.97 -11.59 -0.73
CA ALA A 68 2.29 -12.57 0.30
C ALA A 68 2.17 -14.03 -0.21
N SER A 69 1.25 -14.29 -1.15
CA SER A 69 1.02 -15.63 -1.73
C SER A 69 1.75 -15.85 -3.06
N GLY A 70 2.48 -14.83 -3.52
CA GLY A 70 3.15 -14.83 -4.81
C GLY A 70 2.21 -14.72 -6.01
N HIS A 71 0.90 -14.48 -5.87
CA HIS A 71 0.00 -14.18 -6.98
C HIS A 71 -1.04 -13.12 -6.55
N CYS A 72 -1.69 -12.44 -7.50
CA CYS A 72 -2.82 -11.58 -7.14
C CYS A 72 -3.98 -12.44 -6.64
N PHE A 73 -4.51 -12.10 -5.46
CA PHE A 73 -5.76 -12.62 -4.95
C PHE A 73 -6.49 -11.46 -4.25
N ASP A 74 -7.80 -11.58 -4.15
CA ASP A 74 -8.66 -10.66 -3.41
C ASP A 74 -8.65 -9.19 -3.84
N ILE A 75 -8.48 -8.96 -5.15
CA ILE A 75 -8.67 -7.63 -5.71
C ILE A 75 -10.13 -7.18 -5.63
N GLY A 76 -10.36 -6.02 -5.00
CA GLY A 76 -11.68 -5.42 -4.90
C GLY A 76 -12.28 -5.03 -6.26
N LYS A 77 -13.61 -5.11 -6.39
CA LYS A 77 -14.33 -4.82 -7.65
C LYS A 77 -14.05 -3.42 -8.18
N THR A 78 -14.13 -2.40 -7.32
CA THR A 78 -13.85 -1.00 -7.69
C THR A 78 -12.41 -0.82 -8.14
N THR A 79 -11.46 -1.48 -7.46
CA THR A 79 -10.04 -1.49 -7.82
C THR A 79 -9.83 -2.05 -9.22
N ILE A 80 -10.30 -3.28 -9.50
CA ILE A 80 -10.02 -3.92 -10.80
C ILE A 80 -10.69 -3.18 -11.96
N VAL A 81 -11.93 -2.71 -11.78
CA VAL A 81 -12.67 -1.98 -12.83
C VAL A 81 -11.90 -0.71 -13.24
N HIS A 82 -11.46 0.09 -12.28
CA HIS A 82 -10.75 1.33 -12.58
C HIS A 82 -9.29 1.09 -12.99
N LEU A 83 -8.63 0.09 -12.42
CA LEU A 83 -7.26 -0.29 -12.81
C LEU A 83 -7.18 -0.65 -14.30
N LEU A 84 -8.06 -1.55 -14.77
CA LEU A 84 -8.11 -1.94 -16.18
C LEU A 84 -8.58 -0.81 -17.09
N LYS A 85 -9.51 0.03 -16.63
CA LYS A 85 -9.96 1.20 -17.38
C LYS A 85 -8.83 2.21 -17.56
N ASN A 86 -8.09 2.49 -16.50
CA ASN A 86 -6.95 3.40 -16.51
C ASN A 86 -5.80 2.86 -17.35
N GLU A 87 -5.54 1.54 -17.30
CA GLU A 87 -4.60 0.88 -18.21
C GLU A 87 -4.99 1.09 -19.68
N LYS A 88 -6.26 0.76 -20.02
CA LYS A 88 -6.78 0.93 -21.39
C LYS A 88 -6.67 2.37 -21.89
N ASN A 89 -6.92 3.34 -21.01
CA ASN A 89 -6.91 4.76 -21.35
C ASN A 89 -5.55 5.43 -21.15
N LYS A 90 -4.51 4.70 -20.70
CA LYS A 90 -3.22 5.24 -20.25
C LYS A 90 -3.36 6.38 -19.21
N ALA A 91 -4.41 6.35 -18.40
CA ALA A 91 -4.69 7.37 -17.40
C ALA A 91 -3.93 7.07 -16.09
N ALA A 92 -3.41 8.11 -15.44
CA ALA A 92 -2.80 8.01 -14.10
C ALA A 92 -3.87 7.93 -13.00
N PHE A 93 -4.99 8.63 -13.20
CA PHE A 93 -6.08 8.76 -12.26
C PHE A 93 -7.43 8.55 -12.97
N CYS A 94 -8.42 8.09 -12.22
CA CYS A 94 -9.82 8.07 -12.62
C CYS A 94 -10.31 9.51 -12.83
N SER A 95 -11.21 9.69 -13.79
CA SER A 95 -11.88 10.98 -13.98
C SER A 95 -12.93 11.21 -12.88
N ALA A 96 -13.10 12.48 -12.48
CA ALA A 96 -14.14 12.89 -11.53
C ALA A 96 -15.56 12.52 -11.99
N SER A 97 -15.79 12.38 -13.30
CA SER A 97 -17.06 11.95 -13.89
C SER A 97 -17.34 10.44 -13.78
N GLU A 98 -16.38 9.65 -13.29
CA GLU A 98 -16.48 8.19 -13.20
C GLU A 98 -17.01 7.71 -11.84
N TRP A 99 -17.33 8.65 -10.96
CA TRP A 99 -17.96 8.32 -9.69
C TRP A 99 -19.40 7.85 -9.88
N THR A 100 -19.69 6.71 -9.24
CA THR A 100 -21.03 6.22 -8.96
C THR A 100 -21.12 5.99 -7.46
N ASP A 101 -22.33 5.93 -6.87
CA ASP A 101 -22.49 5.61 -5.45
C ASP A 101 -21.76 4.32 -5.04
N ASN A 102 -21.61 3.39 -5.98
CA ASN A 102 -20.89 2.11 -5.83
C ASN A 102 -19.35 2.23 -5.86
N ALA A 103 -18.77 3.39 -6.19
CA ALA A 103 -17.32 3.61 -6.26
C ALA A 103 -16.72 4.19 -4.96
N SER A 104 -17.49 4.20 -3.87
CA SER A 104 -17.07 4.68 -2.54
C SER A 104 -16.45 3.56 -1.68
N GLY A 105 -15.72 2.64 -2.31
CA GLY A 105 -15.07 1.52 -1.64
C GLY A 105 -13.94 1.96 -0.70
N ASN A 106 -13.69 1.17 0.34
CA ASN A 106 -12.63 1.37 1.34
C ASN A 106 -11.21 1.00 0.85
N GLY A 107 -11.08 0.47 -0.37
CA GLY A 107 -9.81 -0.04 -0.90
C GLY A 107 -8.70 1.01 -1.04
N ALA A 108 -9.04 2.30 -1.14
CA ALA A 108 -8.08 3.40 -1.09
C ALA A 108 -7.59 3.71 0.33
N LEU A 109 -8.44 3.53 1.34
CA LEU A 109 -8.15 3.83 2.73
C LEU A 109 -7.26 2.76 3.37
N MET A 110 -7.46 1.49 3.00
CA MET A 110 -6.69 0.36 3.55
C MET A 110 -5.19 0.37 3.20
N ARG A 111 -4.76 1.22 2.27
CA ARG A 111 -3.37 1.30 1.79
C ARG A 111 -2.71 2.66 2.02
N LEU A 112 -3.30 3.51 2.87
CA LEU A 112 -2.97 4.94 2.92
C LEU A 112 -1.62 5.25 3.59
N ALA A 113 -1.22 4.50 4.63
CA ALA A 113 -0.17 4.88 5.56
C ALA A 113 1.18 5.25 4.93
N THR A 114 1.51 4.74 3.74
CA THR A 114 2.77 5.05 3.06
C THR A 114 2.91 6.54 2.73
N ILE A 115 1.80 7.22 2.41
CA ILE A 115 1.81 8.64 2.02
C ILE A 115 2.09 9.54 3.24
N PRO A 116 1.35 9.43 4.37
CA PRO A 116 1.70 10.17 5.58
C PRO A 116 3.12 9.92 6.08
N LEU A 117 3.60 8.66 6.06
CA LEU A 117 4.96 8.34 6.47
C LEU A 117 6.02 9.03 5.60
N TYR A 118 5.85 9.00 4.28
CA TYR A 118 6.76 9.65 3.34
C TYR A 118 6.87 11.16 3.57
N PHE A 119 5.73 11.84 3.63
CA PHE A 119 5.68 13.28 3.84
C PHE A 119 6.15 13.68 5.24
N TYR A 120 5.88 12.86 6.25
CA TYR A 120 6.39 13.10 7.59
C TYR A 120 7.92 12.95 7.64
N GLY A 121 8.52 12.01 6.90
CA GLY A 121 9.97 11.92 6.74
C GLY A 121 10.58 13.19 6.13
N ILE A 122 9.95 13.73 5.07
CA ILE A 122 10.33 15.04 4.50
C ILE A 122 10.26 16.14 5.57
N TYR A 123 9.17 16.18 6.32
CA TYR A 123 8.97 17.15 7.39
C TYR A 123 10.02 17.04 8.50
N LEU A 124 10.39 15.83 8.94
CA LEU A 124 11.45 15.61 9.93
C LEU A 124 12.82 16.07 9.41
N ASN A 125 13.15 15.75 8.16
CA ASN A 125 14.38 16.22 7.53
C ASN A 125 14.43 17.74 7.43
N TRP A 126 13.31 18.36 7.05
CA TRP A 126 13.18 19.80 6.98
C TRP A 126 13.39 20.42 8.36
N LYS A 127 12.70 19.93 9.41
CA LYS A 127 12.88 20.39 10.79
C LYS A 127 14.33 20.27 11.27
N LYS A 128 15.00 19.16 10.92
CA LYS A 128 16.42 18.96 11.26
C LYS A 128 17.33 19.93 10.52
N ARG A 129 17.09 20.19 9.24
CA ARG A 129 17.91 21.11 8.42
C ARG A 129 17.79 22.56 8.87
N PHE A 130 16.59 22.97 9.28
CA PHE A 130 16.29 24.36 9.64
C PHE A 130 16.10 24.55 11.15
N SER A 131 16.67 23.66 11.98
CA SER A 131 16.55 23.71 13.45
C SER A 131 17.07 25.00 14.08
N ASN A 132 17.91 25.76 13.34
CA ASN A 132 18.57 26.99 13.80
C ASN A 132 17.88 28.26 13.28
N ILE A 133 16.76 28.15 12.57
CA ILE A 133 15.97 29.28 12.07
C ILE A 133 14.67 29.35 12.87
N GLU A 134 14.26 30.54 13.27
CA GLU A 134 12.94 30.74 13.87
C GLU A 134 11.87 30.52 12.79
N LEU A 135 11.22 29.35 12.84
CA LEU A 135 10.37 28.82 11.75
C LEU A 135 9.02 29.52 11.59
N SER A 136 8.71 30.53 12.42
CA SER A 136 7.45 31.28 12.39
C SER A 136 7.23 32.07 11.09
N GLU A 137 8.27 32.26 10.26
CA GLU A 137 8.19 33.01 9.00
C GLU A 137 8.03 32.13 7.74
N LEU A 138 8.18 30.82 7.88
CA LEU A 138 8.20 29.89 6.76
C LEU A 138 6.90 29.07 6.78
N PHE A 139 5.91 29.48 5.99
CA PHE A 139 4.65 28.75 5.69
C PHE A 139 4.85 27.32 5.12
N VAL A 140 6.06 26.77 5.22
CA VAL A 140 6.47 25.45 4.72
C VAL A 140 5.85 24.33 5.55
N GLU A 141 5.79 24.46 6.87
CA GLU A 141 5.14 23.44 7.73
C GLU A 141 3.66 23.30 7.35
N GLU A 142 2.93 24.42 7.30
CA GLU A 142 1.53 24.42 6.87
C GLU A 142 1.36 23.85 5.45
N ARG A 143 2.21 24.26 4.49
CA ARG A 143 2.15 23.76 3.11
C ARG A 143 2.42 22.26 3.02
N LEU A 144 3.41 21.74 3.73
CA LEU A 144 3.71 20.30 3.75
C LEU A 144 2.57 19.50 4.37
N LEU A 145 2.02 19.98 5.50
CA LEU A 145 0.90 19.34 6.19
C LEU A 145 -0.39 19.38 5.38
N HIS A 146 -0.68 20.51 4.71
CA HIS A 146 -1.80 20.58 3.78
C HIS A 146 -1.58 19.63 2.60
N ARG A 147 -0.35 19.60 2.06
CA ARG A 147 -0.01 18.76 0.90
C ARG A 147 -0.18 17.29 1.20
N VAL A 148 0.27 16.77 2.34
CA VAL A 148 0.07 15.35 2.69
C VAL A 148 -1.40 14.98 2.79
N ILE A 149 -2.25 15.85 3.34
CA ILE A 149 -3.71 15.64 3.40
C ILE A 149 -4.29 15.59 1.99
N THR A 150 -3.95 16.56 1.13
CA THR A 150 -4.46 16.64 -0.24
C THR A 150 -3.99 15.48 -1.11
N GLU A 151 -2.69 15.17 -1.08
CA GLU A 151 -2.08 14.06 -1.84
C GLU A 151 -2.64 12.70 -1.38
N SER A 152 -2.92 12.54 -0.08
CA SER A 152 -3.64 11.37 0.45
C SER A 152 -5.02 11.19 -0.19
N GLY A 153 -5.76 12.28 -0.37
CA GLY A 153 -7.02 12.29 -1.12
C GLY A 153 -6.82 11.96 -2.61
N VAL A 154 -5.85 12.60 -3.27
CA VAL A 154 -5.52 12.37 -4.69
C VAL A 154 -5.14 10.92 -4.96
N SER A 155 -4.43 10.26 -4.04
CA SER A 155 -4.07 8.84 -4.18
C SER A 155 -5.28 7.91 -4.31
N SER A 156 -6.43 8.31 -3.75
CA SER A 156 -7.70 7.58 -3.91
C SER A 156 -8.10 7.51 -5.38
N LEU A 157 -7.90 8.59 -6.13
CA LEU A 157 -8.27 8.71 -7.54
C LEU A 157 -7.58 7.68 -8.44
N THR A 158 -6.53 7.00 -7.99
CA THR A 158 -5.96 5.88 -8.77
C THR A 158 -6.99 4.77 -9.02
N THR A 159 -7.95 4.57 -8.12
CA THR A 159 -8.93 3.46 -8.24
C THR A 159 -10.32 3.77 -7.70
N HIS A 160 -10.46 4.79 -6.86
CA HIS A 160 -11.67 5.14 -6.13
C HIS A 160 -11.94 6.65 -6.31
N PRO A 161 -12.64 7.06 -7.38
CA PRO A 161 -12.91 8.47 -7.69
C PRO A 161 -13.97 9.13 -6.78
N SER A 162 -14.57 8.38 -5.85
CA SER A 162 -15.64 8.91 -5.00
C SER A 162 -15.17 10.06 -4.12
N PRO A 163 -15.91 11.18 -4.06
CA PRO A 163 -15.62 12.26 -3.11
C PRO A 163 -15.57 11.81 -1.66
N ILE A 164 -16.37 10.80 -1.29
CA ILE A 164 -16.35 10.23 0.07
C ILE A 164 -15.03 9.46 0.29
N ALA A 165 -14.57 8.69 -0.69
CA ALA A 165 -13.28 7.98 -0.59
C ALA A 165 -12.09 8.95 -0.47
N ILE A 166 -12.11 10.03 -1.26
CA ILE A 166 -11.13 11.12 -1.20
C ILE A 166 -11.11 11.73 0.22
N ASP A 167 -12.27 12.10 0.76
CA ASP A 167 -12.35 12.76 2.06
C ASP A 167 -12.06 11.83 3.23
N THR A 168 -12.40 10.53 3.14
CA THR A 168 -11.96 9.55 4.13
C THR A 168 -10.44 9.44 4.15
N ASN A 169 -9.77 9.46 2.99
CA ASN A 169 -8.32 9.44 2.93
C ASN A 169 -7.70 10.74 3.45
N ARG A 170 -8.26 11.91 3.08
CA ARG A 170 -7.81 13.21 3.60
C ARG A 170 -7.87 13.26 5.13
N TYR A 171 -9.01 12.87 5.70
CA TYR A 171 -9.19 12.90 7.14
C TYR A 171 -8.32 11.85 7.85
N TYR A 172 -8.21 10.64 7.30
CA TYR A 172 -7.38 9.59 7.90
C TYR A 172 -5.89 9.93 7.87
N ALA A 173 -5.42 10.62 6.83
CA ALA A 173 -4.06 11.15 6.78
C ALA A 173 -3.82 12.18 7.88
N ALA A 174 -4.78 13.06 8.16
CA ALA A 174 -4.68 14.01 9.26
C ALA A 174 -4.52 13.30 10.62
N LEU A 175 -5.26 12.22 10.85
CA LEU A 175 -5.12 11.41 12.06
C LEU A 175 -3.74 10.74 12.15
N LEU A 176 -3.26 10.14 11.07
CA LEU A 176 -1.93 9.51 11.03
C LEU A 176 -0.80 10.51 11.28
N ILE A 177 -0.89 11.72 10.70
CA ILE A 177 0.05 12.80 11.00
C ILE A 177 -0.04 13.22 12.47
N GLY A 178 -1.25 13.33 13.04
CA GLY A 178 -1.45 13.59 14.46
C GLY A 178 -0.77 12.56 15.34
N CYS A 179 -0.90 11.26 15.03
CA CYS A 179 -0.20 10.19 15.73
C CYS A 179 1.32 10.34 15.63
N LEU A 180 1.86 10.62 14.45
CA LEU A 180 3.29 10.85 14.24
C LEU A 180 3.81 12.10 14.99
N GLN A 181 2.94 13.08 15.24
CA GLN A 181 3.17 14.26 16.08
C GLN A 181 2.96 13.99 17.59
N ASN A 182 2.68 12.75 17.99
CA ASN A 182 2.39 12.32 19.36
C ASN A 182 1.12 12.96 19.97
N ALA A 183 0.10 13.23 19.16
CA ALA A 183 -1.20 13.63 19.68
C ALA A 183 -1.80 12.52 20.55
N SER A 184 -2.45 12.92 21.65
CA SER A 184 -3.17 12.01 22.53
C SER A 184 -4.36 11.38 21.81
N LYS A 185 -4.84 10.25 22.34
CA LYS A 185 -6.00 9.57 21.80
C LYS A 185 -7.25 10.45 21.89
N GLU A 186 -7.37 11.23 22.96
CA GLU A 186 -8.45 12.19 23.20
C GLU A 186 -8.46 13.31 22.16
N GLU A 187 -7.29 13.84 21.79
CA GLU A 187 -7.15 14.86 20.73
C GLU A 187 -7.52 14.27 19.35
N LEU A 188 -6.93 13.12 18.99
CA LEU A 188 -7.17 12.45 17.71
C LEU A 188 -8.65 12.10 17.51
N LEU A 189 -9.29 11.67 18.59
CA LEU A 189 -10.68 11.25 18.60
C LEU A 189 -11.55 12.35 19.17
N SER A 190 -11.30 13.64 18.91
CA SER A 190 -12.21 14.70 19.35
C SER A 190 -13.58 14.60 18.64
N SER A 191 -14.63 15.25 19.17
CA SER A 191 -15.96 15.26 18.51
C SER A 191 -16.04 16.26 17.34
N THR A 192 -14.95 16.97 17.07
CA THR A 192 -14.74 17.82 15.90
C THR A 192 -13.65 17.20 15.01
N PRO A 193 -13.61 17.50 13.71
CA PRO A 193 -12.53 17.01 12.85
C PRO A 193 -11.16 17.41 13.39
N PHE A 194 -10.31 16.42 13.69
CA PHE A 194 -8.94 16.64 14.16
C PHE A 194 -8.13 17.49 13.17
N VAL A 195 -7.39 18.47 13.68
CA VAL A 195 -6.48 19.32 12.90
C VAL A 195 -5.04 19.09 13.38
N PRO A 196 -4.14 18.58 12.53
CA PRO A 196 -2.73 18.44 12.86
C PRO A 196 -2.08 19.73 13.35
N LYS A 197 -1.14 19.61 14.29
CA LYS A 197 -0.36 20.76 14.76
C LYS A 197 0.43 21.35 13.61
N GLY A 198 0.36 22.67 13.43
CA GLY A 198 0.99 23.39 12.32
C GLY A 198 0.02 23.78 11.20
N LEU A 199 -1.24 23.32 11.26
CA LEU A 199 -2.33 23.81 10.42
C LEU A 199 -3.21 24.81 11.21
N PRO A 200 -3.87 25.76 10.52
CA PRO A 200 -4.78 26.71 11.16
C PRO A 200 -6.03 26.00 11.72
N SER A 201 -6.56 26.48 12.84
CA SER A 201 -7.70 25.82 13.52
C SER A 201 -8.96 25.71 12.66
N ASN A 202 -9.16 26.62 11.71
CA ASN A 202 -10.25 26.61 10.74
C ASN A 202 -9.93 25.85 9.45
N TYR A 203 -8.93 24.96 9.44
CA TYR A 203 -8.50 24.22 8.25
C TYR A 203 -9.66 23.51 7.54
N TRP A 204 -10.52 22.80 8.27
CA TRP A 204 -11.67 22.10 7.70
C TRP A 204 -12.83 23.02 7.29
N GLU A 205 -12.83 24.29 7.69
CA GLU A 205 -13.76 25.29 7.13
C GLU A 205 -13.28 25.76 5.75
N MET A 206 -11.96 25.91 5.59
CA MET A 206 -11.34 26.27 4.30
C MET A 206 -11.35 25.10 3.31
N TYR A 207 -11.24 23.86 3.81
CA TYR A 207 -11.17 22.64 3.00
C TYR A 207 -12.20 21.61 3.48
N PRO A 208 -13.50 21.86 3.28
CA PRO A 208 -14.58 21.07 3.87
C PRO A 208 -14.52 19.59 3.51
N LEU A 209 -14.98 18.77 4.45
CA LEU A 209 -15.23 17.34 4.30
C LEU A 209 -16.69 17.10 3.93
N ARG A 210 -16.97 15.99 3.24
CA ARG A 210 -18.34 15.50 2.99
C ARG A 210 -19.10 15.25 4.29
N ALA A 211 -20.41 15.46 4.24
CA ALA A 211 -21.31 15.32 5.39
C ALA A 211 -21.26 13.92 6.00
N GLU A 212 -21.07 12.88 5.19
CA GLU A 212 -20.93 11.48 5.61
C GLU A 212 -19.67 11.26 6.45
N VAL A 213 -18.57 11.94 6.12
CA VAL A 213 -17.33 11.86 6.91
C VAL A 213 -17.48 12.65 8.21
N LEU A 214 -18.14 13.81 8.16
CA LEU A 214 -18.45 14.61 9.37
C LEU A 214 -19.38 13.85 10.32
N ASP A 215 -20.41 13.19 9.81
CA ASP A 215 -21.34 12.35 10.59
C ASP A 215 -20.58 11.26 11.35
N VAL A 216 -19.67 10.57 10.67
CA VAL A 216 -18.81 9.57 11.29
C VAL A 216 -18.01 10.19 12.43
N ILE A 217 -17.30 11.30 12.18
CA ILE A 217 -16.45 11.99 13.18
C ILE A 217 -17.24 12.39 14.42
N THR A 218 -18.47 12.87 14.24
CA THR A 218 -19.32 13.33 15.35
C THR A 218 -19.91 12.17 16.15
N ASN A 219 -20.29 11.07 15.49
CA ASN A 219 -21.19 10.08 16.09
C ASN A 219 -20.54 8.72 16.41
N PHE A 220 -19.34 8.41 15.91
CA PHE A 220 -18.76 7.07 16.07
C PHE A 220 -18.61 6.64 17.54
N LYS A 221 -18.36 7.56 18.48
CA LYS A 221 -18.12 7.22 19.90
C LYS A 221 -19.35 6.69 20.63
N SER A 222 -20.53 7.19 20.29
CA SER A 222 -21.78 6.86 21.00
C SER A 222 -22.45 5.60 20.49
N LYS A 223 -21.91 4.98 19.43
CA LYS A 223 -22.46 3.77 18.83
C LYS A 223 -22.16 2.53 19.67
N ASN A 224 -23.17 1.69 19.80
CA ASN A 224 -23.05 0.36 20.36
C ASN A 224 -22.41 -0.59 19.33
N GLU A 225 -21.91 -1.73 19.81
CA GLU A 225 -21.19 -2.71 18.98
C GLU A 225 -22.06 -3.28 17.84
N ASP A 226 -23.35 -3.46 18.06
CA ASP A 226 -24.33 -3.93 17.08
C ASP A 226 -24.68 -2.90 15.99
N GLU A 227 -24.32 -1.63 16.19
CA GLU A 227 -24.47 -0.56 15.21
C GLU A 227 -23.26 -0.40 14.30
N ILE A 228 -22.18 -1.14 14.57
CA ILE A 228 -20.93 -1.12 13.82
C ILE A 228 -20.90 -2.32 12.87
N SER A 229 -20.61 -2.06 11.60
CA SER A 229 -20.45 -3.10 10.57
C SER A 229 -19.16 -2.85 9.79
N ASN A 230 -18.38 -3.90 9.59
CA ASN A 230 -17.20 -3.86 8.74
C ASN A 230 -17.62 -3.82 7.27
N SER A 231 -18.00 -2.64 6.80
CA SER A 231 -18.49 -2.44 5.45
C SER A 231 -17.38 -2.15 4.45
N GLY A 232 -17.58 -2.59 3.22
CA GLY A 232 -16.81 -2.16 2.04
C GLY A 232 -16.93 -0.67 1.72
N TYR A 233 -17.88 0.05 2.31
CA TYR A 233 -18.08 1.48 2.11
C TYR A 233 -17.09 2.30 2.97
N SER A 234 -16.34 3.22 2.35
CA SER A 234 -15.19 3.88 2.97
C SER A 234 -15.52 4.65 4.26
N ALA A 235 -16.65 5.38 4.31
CA ALA A 235 -17.05 6.11 5.52
C ALA A 235 -17.40 5.14 6.67
N LYS A 236 -18.03 4.00 6.37
CA LYS A 236 -18.33 2.97 7.37
C LYS A 236 -17.10 2.20 7.83
N ALA A 237 -16.16 1.93 6.93
CA ALA A 237 -14.87 1.37 7.30
C ALA A 237 -14.08 2.31 8.24
N LEU A 238 -14.11 3.62 7.96
CA LEU A 238 -13.56 4.66 8.84
C LEU A 238 -14.27 4.64 10.20
N GLU A 239 -15.60 4.61 10.23
CA GLU A 239 -16.41 4.52 11.46
C GLU A 239 -15.99 3.33 12.33
N SER A 240 -15.91 2.14 11.74
CA SER A 240 -15.51 0.92 12.44
C SER A 240 -14.08 1.00 12.97
N ALA A 241 -13.15 1.59 12.21
CA ALA A 241 -11.77 1.77 12.66
C ALA A 241 -11.65 2.78 13.83
N LEU A 242 -12.36 3.91 13.76
CA LEU A 242 -12.36 4.92 14.84
C LEU A 242 -13.07 4.41 16.10
N TRP A 243 -14.21 3.74 15.93
CA TRP A 243 -14.93 3.10 17.03
C TRP A 243 -14.08 2.03 17.69
N ASN A 244 -13.40 1.19 16.91
CA ASN A 244 -12.51 0.16 17.43
C ASN A 244 -11.34 0.76 18.20
N PHE A 245 -10.69 1.77 17.62
CA PHE A 245 -9.59 2.45 18.27
C PHE A 245 -10.06 3.09 19.58
N TYR A 246 -11.18 3.80 19.61
CA TYR A 246 -11.75 4.40 20.82
C TYR A 246 -12.01 3.38 21.93
N HIS A 247 -12.67 2.27 21.60
CA HIS A 247 -13.14 1.26 22.55
C HIS A 247 -12.10 0.19 22.94
N THR A 248 -10.84 0.34 22.55
CA THR A 248 -9.77 -0.59 22.92
C THR A 248 -8.55 0.13 23.47
N SER A 249 -7.73 -0.59 24.23
CA SER A 249 -6.60 -0.04 24.98
C SER A 249 -5.24 -0.52 24.49
N SER A 250 -5.20 -1.51 23.59
CA SER A 250 -3.97 -2.04 23.00
C SER A 250 -4.18 -2.49 21.55
N PHE A 251 -3.10 -2.52 20.77
CA PHE A 251 -3.13 -3.02 19.38
C PHE A 251 -3.76 -4.41 19.28
N GLY A 252 -3.30 -5.36 20.10
CA GLY A 252 -3.77 -6.74 20.06
C GLY A 252 -5.25 -6.89 20.42
N GLU A 253 -5.76 -6.08 21.35
CA GLU A 253 -7.19 -6.03 21.69
C GLU A 253 -8.02 -5.48 20.53
N GLY A 254 -7.62 -4.33 19.96
CA GLY A 254 -8.34 -3.69 18.85
C GLY A 254 -8.44 -4.57 17.61
N ILE A 255 -7.32 -5.14 17.15
CA ILE A 255 -7.34 -6.04 15.98
C ILE A 255 -8.20 -7.29 16.24
N LYS A 256 -8.16 -7.89 17.44
CA LYS A 256 -9.06 -9.00 17.79
C LYS A 256 -10.52 -8.58 17.82
N LYS A 257 -10.81 -7.37 18.30
CA LYS A 257 -12.17 -6.86 18.41
C LYS A 257 -12.77 -6.54 17.03
N VAL A 258 -12.04 -5.84 16.18
CA VAL A 258 -12.55 -5.45 14.85
C VAL A 258 -12.76 -6.67 13.94
N THR A 259 -11.89 -7.68 14.04
CA THR A 259 -12.02 -8.90 13.24
C THR A 259 -13.24 -9.76 13.63
N ARG A 260 -13.67 -9.70 14.89
CA ARG A 260 -14.87 -10.42 15.37
C ARG A 260 -16.19 -9.87 14.87
N LEU A 261 -16.21 -8.61 14.40
CA LEU A 261 -17.42 -7.99 13.85
C LEU A 261 -17.84 -8.61 12.49
N GLY A 262 -17.01 -9.47 11.89
CA GLY A 262 -17.35 -10.16 10.63
C GLY A 262 -17.24 -9.24 9.40
N ASP A 263 -17.98 -9.58 8.35
CA ASP A 263 -18.03 -8.86 7.06
C ASP A 263 -16.63 -8.60 6.46
N ASP A 264 -16.33 -7.36 6.07
CA ASP A 264 -15.05 -6.90 5.49
C ASP A 264 -13.96 -6.70 6.57
N SER A 265 -13.84 -7.70 7.43
CA SER A 265 -13.01 -7.68 8.65
C SER A 265 -11.52 -7.51 8.39
N ASP A 266 -11.01 -8.06 7.31
CA ASP A 266 -9.62 -7.94 6.90
C ASP A 266 -9.28 -6.50 6.49
N THR A 267 -10.14 -5.86 5.69
CA THR A 267 -9.94 -4.48 5.26
C THR A 267 -10.03 -3.51 6.43
N VAL A 268 -11.05 -3.65 7.28
CA VAL A 268 -11.19 -2.77 8.46
C VAL A 268 -10.09 -3.02 9.49
N ALA A 269 -9.62 -4.26 9.66
CA ALA A 269 -8.44 -4.54 10.48
C ALA A 269 -7.17 -3.89 9.91
N ALA A 270 -6.98 -3.88 8.59
CA ALA A 270 -5.87 -3.17 7.95
C ALA A 270 -5.97 -1.65 8.14
N ILE A 271 -7.18 -1.08 8.05
CA ILE A 271 -7.41 0.34 8.34
C ILE A 271 -7.07 0.61 9.81
N ALA A 272 -7.76 -0.01 10.76
CA ALA A 272 -7.51 0.15 12.20
C ALA A 272 -6.04 -0.07 12.57
N GLY A 273 -5.39 -1.09 11.99
CA GLY A 273 -3.98 -1.40 12.19
C GLY A 273 -3.03 -0.28 11.79
N GLN A 274 -3.34 0.51 10.77
CA GLN A 274 -2.53 1.70 10.42
C GLN A 274 -2.55 2.73 11.55
N LEU A 275 -3.73 3.11 12.04
CA LEU A 275 -3.87 4.13 13.09
C LEU A 275 -3.34 3.62 14.44
N MET A 276 -3.74 2.41 14.83
CA MET A 276 -3.29 1.79 16.07
C MET A 276 -1.80 1.49 16.05
N GLY A 277 -1.25 1.01 14.92
CA GLY A 277 0.18 0.79 14.77
C GLY A 277 0.98 2.09 14.85
N CYS A 278 0.43 3.18 14.29
CA CYS A 278 1.03 4.51 14.42
C CYS A 278 0.98 5.04 15.87
N TYR A 279 -0.08 4.76 16.61
CA TYR A 279 -0.28 5.24 17.99
C TYR A 279 0.47 4.40 19.04
N TYR A 280 0.35 3.07 19.00
CA TYR A 280 0.98 2.16 19.97
C TYR A 280 2.44 1.83 19.63
N GLY A 281 2.87 2.14 18.41
CA GLY A 281 4.20 1.79 17.91
C GLY A 281 4.38 0.28 17.68
N VAL A 282 5.54 -0.08 17.11
CA VAL A 282 5.87 -1.49 16.83
C VAL A 282 5.92 -2.35 18.09
N GLU A 283 6.37 -1.78 19.21
CA GLU A 283 6.44 -2.43 20.53
C GLU A 283 5.05 -2.77 21.10
N GLY A 284 4.00 -2.06 20.63
CA GLY A 284 2.62 -2.33 21.02
C GLY A 284 1.99 -3.50 20.28
N ILE A 285 2.60 -3.99 19.19
CA ILE A 285 2.08 -5.09 18.37
C ILE A 285 2.52 -6.42 19.00
N PRO A 286 1.63 -7.42 19.14
CA PRO A 286 2.01 -8.74 19.67
C PRO A 286 3.18 -9.36 18.88
N HIS A 287 4.29 -9.64 19.57
CA HIS A 287 5.52 -10.14 18.95
C HIS A 287 5.31 -11.41 18.12
N ASN A 288 4.47 -12.33 18.61
CA ASN A 288 4.14 -13.56 17.89
C ASN A 288 3.37 -13.32 16.57
N TRP A 289 2.73 -12.16 16.40
CA TRP A 289 2.10 -11.77 15.13
C TRP A 289 3.13 -11.18 14.16
N ILE A 290 4.04 -10.35 14.66
CA ILE A 290 5.15 -9.81 13.87
C ILE A 290 5.98 -10.97 13.27
N GLU A 291 6.32 -11.98 14.07
CA GLU A 291 7.15 -13.11 13.61
C GLU A 291 6.45 -14.01 12.56
N GLN A 292 5.13 -13.92 12.43
CA GLN A 292 4.37 -14.65 11.41
C GLN A 292 4.16 -13.84 10.14
N LEU A 293 4.52 -12.54 10.14
CA LEU A 293 4.29 -11.66 9.02
C LEU A 293 5.19 -12.02 7.84
N THR A 294 4.57 -12.37 6.72
CA THR A 294 5.27 -12.63 5.47
C THR A 294 5.86 -11.34 4.90
N LEU A 295 7.11 -11.35 4.45
CA LEU A 295 7.85 -10.16 3.98
C LEU A 295 8.05 -9.11 5.07
N LYS A 296 8.07 -9.51 6.35
CA LYS A 296 8.29 -8.62 7.51
C LYS A 296 9.43 -7.64 7.27
N GLU A 297 10.60 -8.15 6.92
CA GLU A 297 11.82 -7.35 6.81
C GLU A 297 11.79 -6.39 5.63
N LEU A 298 11.10 -6.77 4.53
CA LEU A 298 10.88 -5.85 3.41
C LEU A 298 9.92 -4.73 3.80
N ILE A 299 8.83 -5.03 4.52
CA ILE A 299 7.87 -4.03 5.02
C ILE A 299 8.57 -3.04 5.96
N ILE A 300 9.41 -3.54 6.87
CA ILE A 300 10.22 -2.70 7.77
C ILE A 300 11.20 -1.83 6.99
N ALA A 301 11.89 -2.39 5.98
CA ALA A 301 12.82 -1.64 5.15
C ALA A 301 12.12 -0.51 4.38
N ILE A 302 10.94 -0.78 3.80
CA ILE A 302 10.11 0.24 3.14
C ILE A 302 9.69 1.31 4.15
N GLY A 303 9.16 0.94 5.31
CA GLY A 303 8.71 1.90 6.32
C GLY A 303 9.82 2.82 6.82
N LYS A 304 11.02 2.27 7.06
CA LYS A 304 12.21 3.05 7.42
C LYS A 304 12.62 4.00 6.31
N GLU A 305 12.60 3.54 5.06
CA GLU A 305 12.94 4.38 3.90
C GLU A 305 11.96 5.55 3.73
N LEU A 306 10.66 5.29 3.89
CA LEU A 306 9.64 6.34 3.84
C LEU A 306 9.88 7.41 4.91
N LEU A 307 10.20 7.01 6.14
CA LEU A 307 10.48 7.93 7.24
C LEU A 307 11.85 8.63 7.12
N ASN A 308 12.81 8.02 6.44
CA ASN A 308 14.07 8.69 6.14
C ASN A 308 13.83 9.92 5.27
N GLY A 309 12.88 9.87 4.33
CA GLY A 309 12.55 10.96 3.40
C GLY A 309 13.71 11.33 2.45
N PRO A 310 13.46 11.88 1.25
CA PRO A 310 14.55 12.37 0.41
C PRO A 310 15.28 13.53 1.10
N ILE A 311 16.61 13.43 1.20
CA ILE A 311 17.50 14.56 1.51
C ILE A 311 18.09 15.00 0.16
N ASN A 312 17.78 16.23 -0.29
CA ASN A 312 18.38 16.86 -1.48
C ASN A 312 18.26 16.04 -2.79
N ASN A 313 17.09 16.07 -3.43
CA ASN A 313 16.84 15.70 -4.83
C ASN A 313 17.35 14.36 -5.41
N GLN A 314 18.07 13.49 -4.70
CA GLN A 314 18.39 12.11 -5.11
C GLN A 314 19.28 11.44 -4.07
N GLN A 315 18.72 10.60 -3.21
CA GLN A 315 19.19 9.21 -3.03
C GLN A 315 18.31 8.51 -2.00
N VAL A 316 17.75 7.38 -2.44
CA VAL A 316 17.26 6.35 -1.52
C VAL A 316 18.43 5.78 -0.72
N SER A 317 18.18 5.28 0.49
CA SER A 317 19.26 4.69 1.30
C SER A 317 19.93 3.52 0.57
N VAL A 318 21.24 3.37 0.75
CA VAL A 318 22.04 2.29 0.16
C VAL A 318 21.47 0.93 0.58
N THR A 319 21.13 0.77 1.86
CA THR A 319 20.49 -0.45 2.38
C THR A 319 19.18 -0.75 1.66
N TYR A 320 18.23 0.19 1.63
CA TYR A 320 16.92 -0.02 1.01
C TYR A 320 17.03 -0.36 -0.48
N LYS A 321 17.81 0.43 -1.23
CA LYS A 321 18.02 0.23 -2.67
C LYS A 321 18.49 -1.19 -2.99
N ASN A 322 19.48 -1.66 -2.24
CA ASN A 322 20.11 -2.96 -2.48
C ASN A 322 19.23 -4.13 -1.99
N VAL A 323 18.54 -3.97 -0.86
CA VAL A 323 17.52 -4.94 -0.40
C VAL A 323 16.40 -5.10 -1.42
N LEU A 324 15.89 -3.99 -1.96
CA LEU A 324 14.81 -4.03 -2.95
C LEU A 324 15.28 -4.66 -4.26
N CYS A 325 16.50 -4.37 -4.71
CA CYS A 325 17.11 -5.01 -5.87
C CYS A 325 17.20 -6.54 -5.69
N LEU A 326 17.70 -6.99 -4.54
CA LEU A 326 17.78 -8.43 -4.21
C LEU A 326 16.40 -9.07 -4.14
N TYR A 327 15.42 -8.38 -3.55
CA TYR A 327 14.03 -8.84 -3.54
C TYR A 327 13.49 -9.01 -4.96
N TYR A 328 13.69 -8.05 -5.87
CA TYR A 328 13.22 -8.16 -7.26
C TYR A 328 13.88 -9.30 -8.01
N ASN A 329 15.20 -9.49 -7.86
CA ASN A 329 15.91 -10.62 -8.46
C ASN A 329 15.37 -11.97 -7.95
N LEU A 330 15.11 -12.05 -6.64
CA LEU A 330 14.54 -13.23 -6.00
C LEU A 330 13.10 -13.49 -6.45
N GLU A 331 12.27 -12.45 -6.51
CA GLU A 331 10.88 -12.55 -6.97
C GLU A 331 10.78 -12.98 -8.44
N ASN A 332 11.64 -12.43 -9.30
CA ASN A 332 11.73 -12.82 -10.70
C ASN A 332 12.18 -14.28 -10.85
N SER A 333 13.13 -14.74 -10.03
CA SER A 333 13.55 -16.14 -10.06
C SER A 333 12.48 -17.08 -9.51
N TYR A 334 11.71 -16.64 -8.49
CA TYR A 334 10.59 -17.38 -7.94
C TYR A 334 9.40 -17.47 -8.90
N TYR A 335 9.24 -16.49 -9.80
CA TYR A 335 8.23 -16.48 -10.86
C TYR A 335 8.23 -17.80 -11.66
N ASP A 336 9.42 -18.32 -11.99
CA ASP A 336 9.57 -19.56 -12.76
C ASP A 336 9.18 -20.83 -11.99
N ILE A 337 9.09 -20.75 -10.67
CA ILE A 337 8.81 -21.89 -9.78
C ILE A 337 7.32 -21.99 -9.48
N HIS A 338 6.68 -20.90 -9.07
CA HIS A 338 5.30 -20.96 -8.56
C HIS A 338 4.48 -19.68 -8.82
N ARG A 339 4.03 -19.49 -10.06
CA ARG A 339 2.99 -18.50 -10.41
C ARG A 339 2.09 -18.96 -11.55
N ARG A 340 0.76 -18.98 -11.36
CA ARG A 340 -0.24 -19.35 -12.40
C ARG A 340 -0.50 -18.22 -13.41
N SER A 341 0.51 -17.54 -13.90
CA SER A 341 0.38 -16.54 -14.98
C SER A 341 0.97 -17.08 -16.27
N ASN A 342 0.63 -16.46 -17.40
CA ASN A 342 1.15 -16.84 -18.72
C ASN A 342 2.49 -16.12 -18.97
N PRO A 343 3.52 -16.78 -19.55
CA PRO A 343 3.55 -18.20 -19.86
C PRO A 343 3.51 -19.05 -18.60
N CYS A 344 2.71 -20.13 -18.65
CA CYS A 344 2.46 -21.07 -17.56
C CYS A 344 3.77 -21.39 -16.80
N PRO A 345 3.76 -21.41 -15.45
CA PRO A 345 4.95 -21.67 -14.67
C PRO A 345 5.56 -23.00 -15.09
N LYS A 346 6.88 -23.15 -14.90
CA LYS A 346 7.61 -24.36 -15.29
C LYS A 346 6.84 -25.59 -14.80
N GLN A 347 6.35 -26.38 -15.76
CA GLN A 347 5.58 -27.58 -15.44
C GLN A 347 6.54 -28.67 -15.00
N PHE A 348 6.96 -28.61 -13.74
CA PHE A 348 7.75 -29.67 -13.12
C PHE A 348 7.06 -31.01 -13.29
N LYS A 349 7.80 -31.97 -13.87
CA LYS A 349 7.33 -33.34 -14.12
C LYS A 349 7.63 -34.25 -12.93
N THR A 350 8.65 -33.92 -12.15
CA THR A 350 9.07 -34.65 -10.96
C THR A 350 9.30 -33.70 -9.79
N MET A 351 9.36 -34.26 -8.57
CA MET A 351 9.75 -33.50 -7.39
C MET A 351 11.23 -33.10 -7.43
N ASP A 352 12.09 -33.93 -8.03
CA ASP A 352 13.52 -33.65 -8.17
C ASP A 352 13.76 -32.42 -9.06
N ASP A 353 13.02 -32.29 -10.18
CA ASP A 353 13.11 -31.10 -11.04
C ASP A 353 12.75 -29.81 -10.28
N PHE A 354 11.77 -29.90 -9.38
CA PHE A 354 11.35 -28.78 -8.52
C PHE A 354 12.43 -28.46 -7.49
N ASP A 355 12.98 -29.48 -6.82
CA ASP A 355 14.05 -29.31 -5.83
C ASP A 355 15.31 -28.71 -6.45
N GLN A 356 15.66 -29.10 -7.67
CA GLN A 356 16.75 -28.47 -8.44
C GLN A 356 16.47 -26.99 -8.75
N ALA A 357 15.23 -26.64 -9.12
CA ALA A 357 14.88 -25.24 -9.37
C ALA A 357 14.91 -24.39 -8.10
N VAL A 358 14.49 -24.94 -6.95
CA VAL A 358 14.60 -24.26 -5.65
C VAL A 358 16.08 -24.10 -5.24
N ALA A 359 16.92 -25.10 -5.51
CA ALA A 359 18.37 -24.98 -5.28
C ALA A 359 18.98 -23.88 -6.16
N GLN A 360 18.60 -23.82 -7.45
CA GLN A 360 19.06 -22.78 -8.36
C GLN A 360 18.59 -21.38 -7.95
N LEU A 361 17.37 -21.25 -7.43
CA LEU A 361 16.88 -19.98 -6.86
C LEU A 361 17.81 -19.47 -5.75
N VAL A 362 18.21 -20.34 -4.82
CA VAL A 362 19.09 -20.00 -3.71
C VAL A 362 20.49 -19.63 -4.22
N GLU A 363 21.03 -20.40 -5.15
CA GLU A 363 22.35 -20.12 -5.75
C GLU A 363 22.35 -18.77 -6.48
N ASN A 364 21.34 -18.51 -7.32
CA ASN A 364 21.19 -17.25 -8.04
C ASN A 364 21.08 -16.07 -7.07
N PHE A 365 20.34 -16.21 -5.97
CA PHE A 365 20.26 -15.19 -4.94
C PHE A 365 21.63 -14.91 -4.31
N GLN A 366 22.37 -15.95 -3.92
CA GLN A 366 23.69 -15.80 -3.31
C GLN A 366 24.69 -15.12 -4.25
N GLN A 367 24.69 -15.48 -5.53
CA GLN A 367 25.53 -14.83 -6.54
C GLN A 367 25.18 -13.34 -6.71
N ASN A 368 23.89 -13.01 -6.79
CA ASN A 368 23.43 -11.63 -6.86
C ASN A 368 23.79 -10.82 -5.59
N GLN A 369 23.67 -11.44 -4.42
CA GLN A 369 24.03 -10.84 -3.14
C GLN A 369 25.52 -10.51 -3.09
N VAL A 370 26.40 -11.45 -3.44
CA VAL A 370 27.84 -11.20 -3.52
C VAL A 370 28.16 -10.07 -4.49
N SER A 371 27.55 -10.07 -5.68
CA SER A 371 27.75 -9.01 -6.67
C SER A 371 27.37 -7.64 -6.13
N ILE A 372 26.21 -7.52 -5.49
CA ILE A 372 25.72 -6.24 -4.95
C ILE A 372 26.58 -5.77 -3.78
N LEU A 373 27.03 -6.68 -2.90
CA LEU A 373 27.83 -6.33 -1.73
C LEU A 373 29.22 -5.79 -2.09
N ASN A 374 29.76 -6.14 -3.26
CA ASN A 374 31.03 -5.59 -3.75
C ASN A 374 30.95 -4.09 -4.06
N ASP A 375 29.77 -3.57 -4.36
CA ASP A 375 29.54 -2.16 -4.69
C ASP A 375 29.22 -1.30 -3.45
N ILE A 376 29.11 -1.92 -2.25
CA ILE A 376 28.80 -1.22 -1.01
C ILE A 376 30.09 -0.97 -0.23
N THR A 377 30.41 0.31 0.00
CA THR A 377 31.63 0.72 0.70
C THR A 377 31.51 0.59 2.22
N GLU A 378 30.39 1.05 2.78
CA GLU A 378 30.18 1.08 4.23
C GLU A 378 29.91 -0.34 4.78
N GLU A 379 30.66 -0.72 5.81
CA GLU A 379 30.50 -2.04 6.45
C GLU A 379 29.15 -2.18 7.16
N SER A 380 28.64 -1.11 7.75
CA SER A 380 27.31 -1.11 8.38
C SER A 380 26.20 -1.42 7.38
N ASP A 381 26.25 -0.81 6.20
CA ASP A 381 25.25 -1.01 5.15
C ASP A 381 25.35 -2.42 4.58
N ARG A 382 26.57 -2.94 4.36
CA ARG A 382 26.78 -4.34 3.95
C ARG A 382 26.15 -5.32 4.92
N ASN A 383 26.40 -5.15 6.22
CA ASN A 383 25.86 -6.04 7.24
C ASN A 383 24.33 -6.00 7.30
N GLN A 384 23.73 -4.81 7.18
CA GLN A 384 22.27 -4.66 7.12
C GLN A 384 21.67 -5.31 5.88
N VAL A 385 22.28 -5.10 4.70
CA VAL A 385 21.81 -5.72 3.45
C VAL A 385 21.85 -7.24 3.56
N ILE A 386 22.94 -7.82 4.08
CA ILE A 386 23.08 -9.26 4.32
C ILE A 386 21.95 -9.76 5.24
N GLU A 387 21.79 -9.13 6.41
CA GLU A 387 20.81 -9.58 7.40
C GLU A 387 19.38 -9.57 6.84
N ILE A 388 18.97 -8.43 6.27
CA ILE A 388 17.61 -8.23 5.76
C ILE A 388 17.34 -9.17 4.58
N SER A 389 18.25 -9.21 3.60
CA SER A 389 18.05 -10.01 2.39
C SER A 389 18.06 -11.52 2.65
N ASN A 390 18.86 -12.00 3.62
CA ASN A 390 18.84 -13.42 4.01
C ASN A 390 17.51 -13.82 4.65
N LYS A 391 16.92 -12.96 5.49
CA LYS A 391 15.59 -13.21 6.06
C LYS A 391 14.50 -13.23 4.97
N ILE A 392 14.60 -12.33 3.98
CA ILE A 392 13.74 -12.35 2.79
C ILE A 392 13.90 -13.67 2.01
N LEU A 393 15.13 -14.17 1.83
CA LEU A 393 15.36 -15.46 1.19
C LEU A 393 14.66 -16.61 1.95
N GLU A 394 14.73 -16.61 3.29
CA GLU A 394 14.05 -17.63 4.09
C GLU A 394 12.52 -17.59 3.94
N ASP A 395 11.92 -16.40 3.80
CA ASP A 395 10.49 -16.27 3.45
C ASP A 395 10.18 -16.95 2.11
N PHE A 396 11.02 -16.78 1.08
CA PHE A 396 10.82 -17.43 -0.21
C PHE A 396 11.03 -18.94 -0.15
N LYS A 397 12.03 -19.42 0.60
CA LYS A 397 12.25 -20.86 0.83
C LYS A 397 11.05 -21.49 1.53
N LYS A 398 10.50 -20.81 2.56
CA LYS A 398 9.27 -21.22 3.23
C LYS A 398 8.09 -21.27 2.25
N ARG A 399 7.94 -20.29 1.35
CA ARG A 399 6.88 -20.33 0.33
C ARG A 399 7.01 -21.53 -0.62
N CYS A 400 8.23 -21.84 -1.05
CA CYS A 400 8.50 -23.03 -1.84
C CYS A 400 8.08 -24.31 -1.10
N GLN A 401 8.40 -24.42 0.19
CA GLN A 401 8.11 -25.62 1.00
C GLN A 401 6.64 -25.75 1.39
N ASP A 402 6.00 -24.66 1.82
CA ASP A 402 4.68 -24.70 2.43
C ASP A 402 3.55 -24.59 1.40
N TYR A 403 3.80 -23.95 0.25
CA TYR A 403 2.78 -23.74 -0.79
C TYR A 403 3.10 -24.41 -2.11
N ALA A 404 4.30 -24.19 -2.66
CA ALA A 404 4.61 -24.66 -4.00
C ALA A 404 4.80 -26.17 -4.08
N ARG A 405 5.52 -26.75 -3.12
CA ARG A 405 5.81 -28.18 -3.04
C ARG A 405 4.53 -29.03 -2.87
N PRO A 406 3.60 -28.72 -1.92
CA PRO A 406 2.35 -29.48 -1.79
C PRO A 406 1.45 -29.35 -3.03
N SER A 407 1.32 -28.14 -3.57
CA SER A 407 0.54 -27.87 -4.80
C SER A 407 1.03 -28.69 -6.00
N LEU A 408 2.35 -28.84 -6.15
CA LEU A 408 2.96 -29.70 -7.17
C LEU A 408 2.68 -31.19 -6.91
N LYS A 409 2.84 -31.65 -5.66
CA LYS A 409 2.59 -33.05 -5.27
C LYS A 409 1.15 -33.46 -5.63
N ASP A 410 0.16 -32.66 -5.22
CA ASP A 410 -1.26 -32.89 -5.53
C ASP A 410 -1.53 -32.89 -7.04
N ARG A 411 -0.77 -32.11 -7.81
CA ARG A 411 -0.88 -32.07 -9.27
C ARG A 411 -0.34 -33.37 -9.89
N LEU A 412 0.87 -33.80 -9.49
CA LEU A 412 1.50 -35.01 -10.00
C LEU A 412 0.68 -36.27 -9.65
N GLU A 413 0.13 -36.34 -8.44
CA GLU A 413 -0.77 -37.44 -8.02
C GLU A 413 -2.06 -37.50 -8.83
N ARG A 414 -2.64 -36.36 -9.22
CA ARG A 414 -3.82 -36.32 -10.09
C ARG A 414 -3.53 -36.81 -11.51
N PHE A 415 -2.34 -36.52 -12.05
CA PHE A 415 -1.96 -36.95 -13.39
C PHE A 415 -1.48 -38.41 -13.46
N SER A 416 -1.10 -39.00 -12.33
CA SER A 416 -0.71 -40.42 -12.26
C SER A 416 -1.90 -41.37 -12.04
N GLN A 417 -3.08 -40.86 -11.67
CA GLN A 417 -4.29 -41.67 -11.63
C GLN A 417 -4.82 -41.95 -13.05
N PRO A 418 -5.17 -43.21 -13.39
CA PRO A 418 -5.80 -43.51 -14.66
C PRO A 418 -7.09 -42.69 -14.80
N SER A 419 -7.30 -42.10 -15.97
CA SER A 419 -8.47 -41.30 -16.29
C SER A 419 -9.73 -42.05 -15.86
N ARG A 420 -10.55 -41.43 -14.99
CA ARG A 420 -11.91 -41.94 -14.75
C ARG A 420 -12.57 -42.09 -16.12
N PRO A 421 -13.18 -43.26 -16.43
CA PRO A 421 -13.87 -43.42 -17.70
C PRO A 421 -14.85 -42.27 -17.84
N ALA A 422 -14.79 -41.59 -18.99
CA ALA A 422 -15.72 -40.52 -19.33
C ALA A 422 -17.13 -41.04 -19.00
N PHE A 423 -17.78 -40.41 -18.02
CA PHE A 423 -19.19 -40.66 -17.78
C PHE A 423 -19.88 -40.24 -19.07
N LEU A 424 -20.22 -41.22 -19.90
CA LEU A 424 -21.15 -41.08 -20.99
C LEU A 424 -22.38 -40.38 -20.41
N LEU A 425 -22.55 -39.11 -20.74
CA LEU A 425 -23.80 -38.40 -20.59
C LEU A 425 -24.84 -39.16 -21.42
N LYS A 426 -25.51 -40.13 -20.79
CA LYS A 426 -26.68 -40.80 -21.32
C LYS A 426 -27.90 -39.95 -20.95
N LYS A 427 -28.44 -39.32 -22.00
CA LYS A 427 -29.74 -38.67 -22.17
C LYS A 427 -29.99 -37.35 -21.44
#